data_AF-A0A0X8XYC2-F1
#
_entry.id   AF-A0A0X8XYC2-F1
#
_cell.length_a   1.000
_cell.length_b   1.000
_cell.length_c   1.000
_cell.angle_alpha   90.00
_cell.angle_beta   90.00
_cell.angle_gamma   90.00
#
_symmetry.space_group_name_H-M   'P 1'
#
loop_
_entity.id
_entity.type
_entity.pdbx_description
1 polymer ?
#
loop_
_entity_poly.entity_id
_entity_poly.type
_entity_poly.pdbx_seq_one_letter_code
_entity_poly.pdbx_strand_id
1 'polypeptide(L)'
;MVKKFVEWEILTATNDPIPRYSINPASPIVRSIDTMNNALIGRMLGDERVQEIRDYLREHAPAADPRERGTSTEEDWKISPKGPIEPGDRGWGAGDGRDTTPGARDSPQNPNPVLEDSPG
;
A
#
# COMPACT_ATOMS: atom_id res chain seq x y z
N MET A 1 -5.67 -23.78 -16.32
CA MET A 1 -5.40 -22.37 -15.98
C MET A 1 -3.91 -22.03 -16.08
N VAL A 2 -3.01 -22.72 -15.36
CA VAL A 2 -1.54 -22.47 -15.36
C VAL A 2 -0.91 -22.42 -16.77
N LYS A 3 -1.27 -23.37 -17.64
CA LYS A 3 -0.78 -23.41 -19.04
C LYS A 3 -0.98 -22.08 -19.78
N LYS A 4 -2.11 -21.39 -19.56
CA LYS A 4 -2.40 -20.11 -20.22
C LYS A 4 -1.48 -18.99 -19.73
N PHE A 5 -1.13 -18.97 -18.45
CA PHE A 5 -0.19 -18.00 -17.91
C PHE A 5 1.24 -18.20 -18.43
N VAL A 6 1.63 -19.46 -18.71
CA VAL A 6 2.90 -19.76 -19.40
C VAL A 6 2.82 -19.35 -20.87
N GLU A 7 1.72 -19.65 -21.56
CA GLU A 7 1.49 -19.24 -22.96
C GLU A 7 1.47 -17.71 -23.13
N TRP A 8 0.96 -16.96 -22.16
CA TRP A 8 1.01 -15.50 -22.12
C TRP A 8 2.31 -14.93 -21.56
N GLU A 9 3.30 -15.80 -21.33
CA GLU A 9 4.61 -15.45 -20.79
C GLU A 9 4.55 -14.78 -19.42
N ILE A 10 3.43 -14.82 -18.69
CA ILE A 10 3.30 -14.26 -17.34
C ILE A 10 4.09 -15.10 -16.33
N LEU A 11 4.12 -16.43 -16.55
CA LEU A 11 4.89 -17.37 -15.75
C LEU A 11 6.00 -18.01 -16.59
N THR A 12 7.17 -18.17 -15.98
CA THR A 12 8.24 -19.05 -16.45
C THR A 12 8.14 -20.37 -15.71
N ALA A 13 8.23 -21.50 -16.43
CA ALA A 13 8.28 -22.83 -15.88
C ALA A 13 9.70 -23.41 -15.99
N THR A 14 10.18 -24.12 -14.97
CA THR A 14 11.40 -24.94 -15.11
C THR A 14 11.12 -26.21 -15.90
N ASN A 15 12.12 -26.71 -16.61
CA ASN A 15 12.03 -27.96 -17.39
C ASN A 15 12.31 -29.22 -16.55
N ASP A 16 12.11 -29.13 -15.23
CA ASP A 16 12.34 -30.24 -14.28
C ASP A 16 11.19 -31.26 -14.34
N PRO A 17 11.39 -32.52 -13.90
CA PRO A 17 10.31 -33.52 -13.79
C PRO A 17 9.12 -33.04 -12.96
N ILE A 18 9.38 -32.14 -12.01
CA ILE A 18 8.37 -31.37 -11.28
C ILE A 18 8.62 -29.89 -11.61
N PRO A 19 7.85 -29.30 -12.56
CA PRO A 19 8.06 -27.91 -12.96
C PRO A 19 7.81 -26.95 -11.80
N ARG A 20 8.76 -26.03 -11.60
CA ARG A 20 8.59 -24.88 -10.70
C ARG A 20 8.18 -23.68 -11.54
N TYR A 21 7.23 -22.91 -11.03
CA TYR A 21 6.70 -21.73 -11.70
C TYR A 21 7.15 -20.47 -10.97
N SER A 22 7.50 -19.44 -11.73
CA SER A 22 7.84 -18.11 -11.20
C SER A 22 7.28 -17.06 -12.13
N ILE A 23 7.05 -15.85 -11.61
CA ILE A 23 6.65 -14.70 -12.45
C ILE A 23 7.79 -14.40 -13.42
N ASN A 24 7.44 -14.14 -14.68
CA ASN A 24 8.39 -13.72 -15.70
C ASN A 24 8.52 -12.18 -15.72
N PRO A 25 9.60 -11.58 -15.18
CA PRO A 25 9.76 -10.14 -15.17
C PRO A 25 10.00 -9.55 -16.57
N ALA A 26 10.34 -10.37 -17.56
CA ALA A 26 10.50 -9.93 -18.95
C ALA A 26 9.15 -9.80 -19.69
N SER A 27 8.08 -10.38 -19.15
CA SER A 27 6.74 -10.32 -19.74
C SER A 27 6.27 -8.87 -19.90
N PRO A 28 5.77 -8.46 -21.09
CA PRO A 28 5.20 -7.13 -21.28
C PRO A 28 4.05 -6.82 -20.32
N ILE A 29 3.23 -7.83 -20.00
CA ILE A 29 2.09 -7.69 -19.08
C ILE A 29 2.61 -7.42 -17.67
N VAL A 30 3.53 -8.25 -17.17
CA VAL A 30 4.13 -8.08 -15.83
C VAL A 30 4.78 -6.71 -15.71
N ARG A 31 5.61 -6.31 -16.70
CA ARG A 31 6.26 -4.99 -16.73
C ARG A 31 5.25 -3.83 -16.71
N SER A 32 4.14 -3.97 -17.42
CA SER A 32 3.09 -2.93 -17.45
C SER A 32 2.42 -2.78 -16.08
N ILE A 33 2.18 -3.89 -15.38
CA ILE A 33 1.59 -3.90 -14.03
C ILE A 33 2.58 -3.28 -13.04
N ASP A 34 3.86 -3.66 -13.09
CA ASP A 34 4.89 -3.08 -12.22
C ASP A 34 5.02 -1.56 -12.42
N THR A 35 5.00 -1.11 -13.69
CA THR A 35 5.05 0.31 -14.03
C THR A 35 3.83 1.06 -13.48
N MET A 36 2.64 0.50 -13.67
CA MET A 36 1.40 1.07 -13.18
C MET A 36 1.39 1.15 -11.65
N ASN A 37 1.78 0.08 -10.97
CA ASN A 37 1.84 0.02 -9.51
C ASN A 37 2.81 1.07 -8.96
N ASN A 38 4.00 1.19 -9.53
CA ASN A 38 4.98 2.19 -9.12
C ASN A 38 4.47 3.62 -9.32
N ALA A 39 3.79 3.89 -10.44
CA ALA A 39 3.17 5.19 -10.70
C ALA A 39 2.05 5.50 -9.70
N LEU A 40 1.20 4.52 -9.38
CA LEU A 40 0.13 4.65 -8.40
C LEU A 40 0.69 4.92 -7.00
N ILE A 41 1.66 4.13 -6.56
CA ILE A 41 2.34 4.31 -5.27
C ILE A 41 2.98 5.70 -5.21
N GLY A 42 3.71 6.10 -6.25
CA GLY A 42 4.32 7.43 -6.32
C GLY A 42 3.29 8.55 -6.20
N ARG A 43 2.14 8.41 -6.86
CA ARG A 43 1.05 9.38 -6.74
C ARG A 43 0.39 9.40 -5.36
N MET A 44 0.24 8.24 -4.72
CA MET A 44 -0.39 8.13 -3.40
C MET A 44 0.50 8.65 -2.27
N LEU A 45 1.81 8.41 -2.36
CA LEU A 45 2.77 8.76 -1.31
C LEU A 45 3.40 10.14 -1.51
N GLY A 46 3.53 10.59 -2.76
CA GLY A 46 4.33 11.76 -3.11
C GLY A 46 5.84 11.49 -3.08
N ASP A 47 6.60 12.34 -3.74
CA ASP A 47 8.05 12.13 -3.96
C ASP A 47 8.85 12.08 -2.64
N GLU A 48 8.49 12.90 -1.66
CA GLU A 48 9.17 12.97 -0.36
C GLU A 48 9.14 11.63 0.38
N ARG A 49 7.95 11.01 0.47
CA ARG A 49 7.77 9.73 1.16
C ARG A 49 8.37 8.57 0.38
N VAL A 50 8.32 8.61 -0.95
CA VAL A 50 9.02 7.63 -1.79
C VAL A 50 10.53 7.72 -1.56
N GLN A 51 11.07 8.93 -1.44
CA GLN A 51 12.49 9.15 -1.20
C GLN A 51 12.91 8.67 0.21
N GLU A 52 12.12 9.00 1.24
CA GLU A 52 12.33 8.51 2.61
C GLU A 52 12.39 6.97 2.67
N ILE A 53 11.46 6.27 2.00
CA ILE A 53 11.46 4.81 1.92
C ILE A 53 12.74 4.30 1.23
N ARG A 54 13.18 4.95 0.15
CA ARG A 54 14.41 4.56 -0.56
C ARG A 54 15.65 4.73 0.31
N ASP A 55 15.71 5.81 1.08
CA ASP A 55 16.84 6.09 1.96
C ASP A 55 16.87 5.10 3.13
N TYR A 56 15.72 4.85 3.77
CA TYR A 56 15.59 3.82 4.80
C TYR A 56 16.04 2.44 4.29
N LEU A 57 15.56 2.00 3.13
CA LEU A 57 15.96 0.70 2.56
C LEU A 57 17.44 0.64 2.23
N ARG A 58 18.07 1.75 1.84
CA ARG A 58 19.51 1.82 1.58
C ARG A 58 20.32 1.71 2.86
N GLU A 59 19.90 2.43 3.90
CA GLU A 59 20.57 2.46 5.20
C GLU A 59 20.42 1.14 5.97
N HIS A 60 19.30 0.45 5.75
CA HIS A 60 18.94 -0.78 6.46
C HIS A 60 18.96 -2.03 5.59
N ALA A 61 19.53 -1.98 4.37
CA ALA A 61 19.69 -3.18 3.55
C ALA A 61 20.54 -4.20 4.32
N PRO A 62 19.99 -5.37 4.71
CA PRO A 62 20.81 -6.40 5.34
C PRO A 62 21.92 -6.78 4.38
N ALA A 63 23.15 -6.89 4.89
CA ALA A 63 24.25 -7.45 4.13
C ALA A 63 23.78 -8.81 3.60
N ALA A 64 23.54 -8.91 2.29
CA ALA A 64 22.93 -10.09 1.71
C ALA A 64 23.85 -11.29 1.94
N ASP A 65 23.59 -12.09 3.00
CA ASP A 65 24.19 -13.40 3.13
C ASP A 65 23.52 -14.29 2.06
N PRO A 66 24.27 -14.79 1.06
CA PRO A 66 23.71 -15.64 0.02
C PRO A 66 23.07 -16.94 0.54
N ARG A 67 23.27 -17.27 1.84
CA ARG A 67 22.75 -18.48 2.49
C ARG A 67 21.35 -18.32 3.08
N GLU A 68 20.83 -17.10 3.23
CA GLU A 68 19.47 -16.85 3.74
C GLU A 68 18.43 -16.74 2.62
N ARG A 69 18.55 -17.59 1.59
CA ARG A 69 17.41 -17.91 0.71
C ARG A 69 16.49 -18.94 1.41
N GLY A 70 16.23 -18.72 2.70
CA GLY A 70 15.21 -19.39 3.47
C GLY A 70 13.96 -18.53 3.43
N THR A 71 12.79 -19.16 3.41
CA THR A 71 11.48 -18.48 3.42
C THR A 71 11.44 -17.35 4.44
N SER A 72 11.17 -16.12 4.00
CA SER A 72 10.80 -15.00 4.88
C SER A 72 9.66 -15.46 5.77
N THR A 73 9.96 -15.67 7.05
CA THR A 73 8.95 -15.94 8.06
C THR A 73 8.04 -14.71 8.17
N GLU A 74 6.74 -14.93 8.31
CA GLU A 74 5.67 -13.91 8.35
C GLU A 74 5.88 -12.87 9.48
N GLU A 75 6.81 -13.11 10.40
CA GLU A 75 7.04 -12.28 11.58
C GLU A 75 8.01 -11.10 11.35
N ASP A 76 8.78 -11.09 10.26
CA ASP A 76 9.90 -10.13 10.10
C ASP A 76 9.41 -8.68 9.88
N TRP A 77 8.23 -8.50 9.27
CA TRP A 77 7.62 -7.18 9.10
C TRP A 77 6.97 -6.61 10.37
N LYS A 78 6.83 -7.43 11.43
CA LYS A 78 6.19 -7.00 12.70
C LYS A 78 7.10 -6.12 13.55
N ILE A 79 8.39 -6.04 13.23
CA ILE A 79 9.37 -5.28 13.98
C ILE A 79 9.47 -3.88 13.37
N SER A 80 8.49 -3.03 13.67
CA SER A 80 8.60 -1.60 13.37
C SER A 80 9.69 -0.97 14.25
N PRO A 81 10.59 -0.11 13.73
CA PRO A 81 11.49 0.66 14.56
C PRO A 81 10.68 1.55 15.51
N LYS A 82 10.89 1.44 16.81
CA LYS A 82 10.27 2.31 17.83
C LYS A 82 10.92 3.70 17.80
N GLY A 83 10.53 4.53 16.84
CA GLY A 83 10.63 5.99 16.94
C GLY A 83 9.38 6.57 17.62
N PRO A 84 9.41 7.82 18.12
CA PRO A 84 8.28 8.38 18.86
C PRO A 84 7.06 8.53 17.94
N ILE A 85 6.01 7.78 18.24
CA ILE A 85 4.68 7.88 17.60
C ILE A 85 3.97 9.08 18.23
N GLU A 86 3.70 10.12 17.45
CA GLU A 86 2.78 11.19 17.84
C GLU A 86 1.32 10.83 17.52
N PRO A 87 0.34 11.35 18.28
CA PRO A 87 -0.99 10.75 18.39
C PRO A 87 -1.85 11.04 17.16
N GLY A 88 -1.99 10.03 16.31
CA GLY A 88 -2.88 10.06 15.16
C GLY A 88 -3.02 8.70 14.48
N ASP A 89 -2.82 7.62 15.26
CA ASP A 89 -2.89 6.20 14.86
C ASP A 89 -4.10 5.92 13.97
N ARG A 90 -3.92 6.08 12.66
CA ARG A 90 -4.80 5.56 11.64
C ARG A 90 -4.02 4.46 10.95
N GLY A 91 -4.04 3.30 11.59
CA GLY A 91 -3.52 2.07 11.01
C GLY A 91 -4.19 1.82 9.65
N TRP A 92 -3.38 1.42 8.66
CA TRP A 92 -3.88 0.93 7.39
C TRP A 92 -4.38 -0.50 7.60
N GLY A 93 -5.62 -0.65 8.07
CA GLY A 93 -6.20 -1.95 8.37
C GLY A 93 -7.72 -1.89 8.43
N ALA A 94 -8.35 -2.64 7.53
CA ALA A 94 -9.77 -3.00 7.43
C ALA A 94 -10.70 -2.54 8.56
N GLY A 95 -11.57 -1.57 8.27
CA GLY A 95 -12.79 -1.35 9.03
C GLY A 95 -13.92 -2.20 8.45
N ASP A 96 -14.33 -3.23 9.17
CA ASP A 96 -15.51 -4.05 8.92
C ASP A 96 -16.78 -3.31 9.36
N GLY A 97 -17.30 -2.46 8.47
CA GLY A 97 -18.58 -1.79 8.71
C GLY A 97 -19.79 -2.69 8.47
N ARG A 98 -20.45 -3.13 9.56
CA ARG A 98 -21.88 -3.54 9.68
C ARG A 98 -22.28 -3.36 11.17
N ASP A 99 -23.38 -2.74 11.59
CA ASP A 99 -24.72 -2.60 11.00
C ASP A 99 -25.42 -1.27 11.43
N THR A 100 -26.40 -0.92 10.59
CA THR A 100 -27.42 0.14 10.60
C THR A 100 -28.28 0.20 11.88
N THR A 101 -28.95 1.29 12.32
CA THR A 101 -29.98 2.16 11.67
C THR A 101 -30.46 3.27 12.69
N PRO A 102 -31.47 4.16 12.45
CA PRO A 102 -31.27 5.62 12.39
C PRO A 102 -32.20 6.49 13.30
N GLY A 103 -31.98 7.81 13.30
CA GLY A 103 -32.91 8.83 13.82
C GLY A 103 -32.25 9.73 14.87
N ALA A 104 -32.34 11.05 14.90
CA ALA A 104 -33.28 11.97 14.27
C ALA A 104 -32.55 13.19 13.70
N ARG A 105 -33.13 13.73 12.62
CA ARG A 105 -32.75 15.00 12.00
C ARG A 105 -33.29 16.13 12.87
N ASP A 106 -32.44 17.08 13.24
CA ASP A 106 -32.86 18.48 13.37
C ASP A 106 -32.08 19.27 12.33
N SER A 107 -32.81 19.81 11.36
CA SER A 107 -32.26 20.65 10.29
C SER A 107 -32.01 22.06 10.84
N PRO A 108 -30.93 22.74 10.45
CA PRO A 108 -30.74 24.15 10.80
C PRO A 108 -31.67 25.03 9.95
N GLN A 109 -32.40 25.93 10.61
CA GLN A 109 -33.24 26.94 10.00
C GLN A 109 -32.38 28.17 9.62
N ASN A 110 -32.57 28.68 8.40
CA ASN A 110 -31.98 29.91 7.83
C ASN A 110 -33.13 30.69 7.16
N PRO A 111 -33.12 32.02 6.84
CA PRO A 111 -32.27 33.18 7.17
C PRO A 111 -33.11 34.32 7.84
N ASN A 112 -32.65 35.49 8.30
CA ASN A 112 -32.02 36.65 7.62
C ASN A 112 -31.79 37.80 8.67
N PRO A 113 -31.18 38.96 8.32
CA PRO A 113 -30.34 39.80 9.19
C PRO A 113 -31.09 40.94 9.91
N VAL A 114 -30.49 41.49 10.97
CA VAL A 114 -30.84 42.81 11.51
C VAL A 114 -29.54 43.60 11.71
N LEU A 115 -29.45 44.71 10.98
CA LEU A 115 -28.50 45.81 11.09
C LEU A 115 -28.85 46.71 12.29
N GLU A 116 -27.91 47.58 12.65
CA GLU A 116 -27.96 48.69 13.64
C GLU A 116 -27.48 48.28 15.06
N ASP A 117 -26.54 48.96 15.71
CA ASP A 117 -26.02 50.32 15.50
C ASP A 117 -24.59 50.48 16.08
N SER A 118 -23.80 51.39 15.51
CA SER A 118 -22.42 51.77 15.96
C SER A 118 -22.47 52.94 17.00
N PRO A 119 -21.42 53.74 17.19
CA PRO A 119 -20.28 53.59 18.10
C PRO A 119 -20.24 54.69 19.20
N GLY A 120 -19.24 54.63 20.09
CA GLY A 120 -18.87 55.70 21.05
C GLY A 120 -17.64 55.36 21.87
#